data_AF-I4YFT7-F1
#
_entry.id   AF-I4YFT7-F1
#
_cell.length_a   1.000
_cell.length_b   1.000
_cell.length_c   1.000
_cell.angle_alpha   90.00
_cell.angle_beta   90.00
_cell.angle_gamma   90.00
#
_symmetry.space_group_name_H-M   'P 1'
#
loop_
_entity.id
_entity.type
_entity.pdbx_description
1 polymer ?
#
loop_
_entity_poly.entity_id
_entity_poly.type
_entity_poly.pdbx_seq_one_letter_code
_entity_poly.pdbx_strand_id
1 'polypeptide(L)'
;MKGREGTIVQLNWIPGHTGIYGNELADRTANEGRTKCNHYTNIDFTLSTSYSAMRRRMRERYTAPLKIEASKLSVIKSNTSKTSAGKLTAAKTAKILNELPRATRCLATQLRTGHFPTTKSYRYRFKLIDSPKCRTCGIDDSISHRVFICRRHIMARITLRRKITKINVRFELGPMLRNAQALQALYEFFKPQLTTHQRYSGGSA
;
A
#
# COMPACT_ATOMS: atom_id res chain seq x y z
N MET A 1 58.87 -13.20 4.87
CA MET A 1 57.72 -12.69 4.09
C MET A 1 57.05 -11.60 4.89
N LYS A 2 57.10 -10.33 4.47
CA LYS A 2 56.42 -9.21 5.15
C LYS A 2 54.90 -9.36 4.94
N GLY A 3 54.15 -9.55 6.01
CA GLY A 3 52.68 -9.56 5.97
C GLY A 3 52.18 -8.18 5.54
N ARG A 4 51.24 -8.14 4.59
CA ARG A 4 50.59 -6.88 4.19
C ARG A 4 49.76 -6.37 5.38
N GLU A 5 50.12 -5.20 5.90
CA GLU A 5 49.30 -4.47 6.85
C GLU A 5 47.93 -4.19 6.22
N GLY A 6 46.85 -4.45 6.95
CA GLY A 6 45.49 -4.29 6.46
C GLY A 6 45.13 -2.81 6.27
N THR A 7 44.52 -2.47 5.14
CA THR A 7 44.04 -1.11 4.87
C THR A 7 42.87 -0.78 5.80
N ILE A 8 43.01 0.28 6.60
CA ILE A 8 41.91 0.82 7.39
C ILE A 8 40.96 1.58 6.45
N VAL A 9 39.71 1.12 6.34
CA VAL A 9 38.68 1.74 5.51
C VAL A 9 37.61 2.32 6.41
N GLN A 10 37.32 3.61 6.25
CA GLN A 10 36.19 4.28 6.89
C GLN A 10 35.08 4.53 5.86
N LEU A 11 33.86 4.08 6.19
CA LEU A 11 32.68 4.24 5.35
C LEU A 11 31.80 5.38 5.89
N ASN A 12 31.58 6.40 5.07
CA ASN A 12 30.69 7.51 5.39
C ASN A 12 29.55 7.57 4.37
N TRP A 13 28.31 7.72 4.87
CA TRP A 13 27.15 7.87 4.00
C TRP A 13 26.94 9.34 3.61
N ILE A 14 26.60 9.58 2.34
CA ILE A 14 26.38 10.92 1.79
C ILE A 14 25.08 10.91 0.96
N PRO A 15 24.19 11.92 1.10
CA PRO A 15 22.98 12.03 0.30
C PRO A 15 23.28 12.34 -1.19
N GLY A 16 22.58 11.66 -2.08
CA GLY A 16 22.66 11.90 -3.53
C GLY A 16 21.99 13.20 -3.97
N HIS A 17 22.41 13.73 -5.13
CA HIS A 17 21.84 14.92 -5.79
C HIS A 17 21.86 16.22 -4.95
N THR A 18 22.91 16.42 -4.16
CA THR A 18 23.08 17.57 -3.27
C THR A 18 24.16 18.56 -3.72
N GLY A 19 24.73 18.42 -4.93
CA GLY A 19 25.83 19.30 -5.40
C GLY A 19 27.22 18.88 -4.95
N ILE A 20 27.37 17.74 -4.25
CA ILE A 20 28.67 17.28 -3.77
C ILE A 20 29.47 16.71 -4.94
N TYR A 21 30.43 17.49 -5.44
CA TYR A 21 31.21 17.20 -6.63
C TYR A 21 31.73 15.75 -6.72
N GLY A 22 32.34 15.23 -5.66
CA GLY A 22 32.89 13.86 -5.66
C GLY A 22 31.82 12.76 -5.78
N ASN A 23 30.65 12.95 -5.16
CA ASN A 23 29.54 12.01 -5.23
C ASN A 23 28.89 12.06 -6.62
N GLU A 24 28.73 13.26 -7.18
CA GLU A 24 28.18 13.46 -8.53
C GLU A 24 29.11 12.94 -9.63
N LEU A 25 30.41 13.11 -9.46
CA LEU A 25 31.41 12.55 -10.37
C LEU A 25 31.37 11.02 -10.32
N ALA A 26 31.36 10.42 -9.13
CA ALA A 26 31.25 8.97 -8.98
C ALA A 26 29.97 8.40 -9.63
N ASP A 27 28.81 9.04 -9.42
CA ASP A 27 27.54 8.64 -10.01
C ASP A 27 27.54 8.77 -11.55
N ARG A 28 28.10 9.87 -12.07
CA ARG A 28 28.27 10.09 -13.51
C ARG A 28 29.15 9.02 -14.15
N THR A 29 30.32 8.74 -13.57
CA THR A 29 31.25 7.72 -14.07
C THR A 29 30.66 6.32 -14.02
N ALA A 30 29.91 5.99 -12.96
CA ALA A 30 29.18 4.72 -12.88
C ALA A 30 28.12 4.60 -14.00
N ASN A 31 27.39 5.68 -14.29
CA ASN A 31 26.41 5.71 -15.38
C ASN A 31 27.05 5.63 -16.78
N GLU A 32 28.22 6.23 -16.99
CA GLU A 32 29.00 6.09 -18.23
C GLU A 32 29.52 4.66 -18.42
N GLY A 33 29.94 3.99 -17.33
CA GLY A 33 30.32 2.57 -17.37
C GLY A 33 29.16 1.66 -17.77
N ARG A 34 27.94 1.99 -17.33
CA ARG A 34 26.72 1.27 -17.70
C ARG A 34 26.45 1.30 -19.21
N THR A 35 26.74 2.40 -19.90
CA THR A 35 26.49 2.55 -21.34
C THR A 35 27.65 2.04 -22.22
N LYS A 36 28.87 1.97 -21.69
CA LYS A 36 30.06 1.47 -22.42
C LYS A 36 30.29 -0.04 -22.31
N CYS A 37 29.46 -0.77 -21.57
CA CYS A 37 29.58 -2.22 -21.43
C CYS A 37 29.09 -2.93 -22.72
N ASN A 38 29.95 -2.96 -23.74
CA ASN A 38 29.76 -3.74 -24.98
C ASN A 38 30.10 -5.23 -24.80
N HIS A 39 30.33 -5.70 -23.57
CA HIS A 39 30.58 -7.11 -23.33
C HIS A 39 29.24 -7.86 -23.30
N TYR A 40 28.72 -8.17 -24.49
CA TYR A 40 27.74 -9.24 -24.61
C TYR A 40 28.49 -10.55 -24.39
N THR A 41 28.29 -11.19 -23.24
CA THR A 41 28.47 -12.64 -23.21
C THR A 41 27.27 -13.21 -23.95
N ASN A 42 27.48 -13.67 -25.18
CA ASN A 42 26.48 -14.51 -25.85
C ASN A 42 26.44 -15.81 -25.06
N ILE A 43 25.55 -15.86 -24.06
CA ILE A 43 25.29 -17.09 -23.34
C ILE A 43 24.34 -17.88 -24.24
N ASP A 44 24.89 -18.85 -24.95
CA ASP A 44 24.15 -19.76 -25.80
C ASP A 44 23.30 -20.70 -24.93
N PHE A 45 22.19 -20.19 -24.42
CA PHE A 45 21.12 -21.03 -23.92
C PHE A 45 20.26 -21.42 -25.11
N THR A 46 20.19 -22.72 -25.39
CA THR A 46 19.06 -23.32 -26.08
C THR A 46 17.78 -22.90 -25.33
N LEU A 47 17.13 -21.84 -25.80
CA LEU A 47 15.94 -21.22 -25.20
C LEU A 47 14.67 -22.07 -25.44
N SER A 48 14.77 -23.37 -25.14
CA SER A 48 13.67 -24.33 -25.15
C SER A 48 13.15 -24.64 -23.73
N THR A 49 13.88 -24.28 -22.67
CA THR A 49 13.21 -24.15 -21.36
C THR A 49 12.41 -22.86 -21.35
N SER A 50 11.10 -22.96 -21.64
CA SER A 50 10.21 -21.81 -21.82
C SER A 50 10.49 -20.72 -20.78
N TYR A 51 10.64 -19.48 -21.22
CA TYR A 51 10.77 -18.30 -20.35
C TYR A 51 9.75 -18.34 -19.18
N SER A 52 8.57 -18.89 -19.44
CA SER A 52 7.50 -19.21 -18.49
C SER A 52 7.94 -20.17 -17.37
N ALA A 53 8.65 -21.26 -17.68
CA ALA A 53 9.20 -22.21 -16.73
C ALA A 53 10.31 -21.59 -15.87
N MET A 54 11.19 -20.78 -16.46
CA MET A 54 12.21 -20.03 -15.73
C MET A 54 11.59 -19.03 -14.76
N ARG A 55 10.64 -18.19 -15.23
CA ARG A 55 9.89 -17.27 -14.37
C ARG A 55 9.11 -17.98 -13.27
N ARG A 56 8.55 -19.16 -13.55
CA ARG A 56 7.86 -19.99 -12.55
C ARG A 56 8.83 -20.45 -11.47
N ARG A 57 9.97 -21.03 -11.83
CA ARG A 57 11.02 -21.44 -10.88
C ARG A 57 11.54 -20.28 -10.03
N MET A 58 11.76 -19.12 -10.64
CA MET A 58 12.16 -17.91 -9.92
C MET A 58 11.09 -17.48 -8.92
N ARG A 59 9.81 -17.42 -9.33
CA ARG A 59 8.72 -17.13 -8.39
C ARG A 59 8.65 -18.17 -7.28
N GLU A 60 8.73 -19.45 -7.56
CA GLU A 60 8.70 -20.51 -6.53
C GLU A 60 9.84 -20.35 -5.53
N ARG A 61 11.07 -20.15 -6.01
CA ARG A 61 12.27 -19.99 -5.17
C ARG A 61 12.20 -18.76 -4.26
N TYR A 62 11.72 -17.62 -4.76
CA TYR A 62 11.73 -16.36 -4.00
C TYR A 62 10.41 -16.07 -3.27
N THR A 63 9.26 -16.58 -3.73
CA THR A 63 7.97 -16.33 -3.05
C THR A 63 7.61 -17.37 -2.01
N ALA A 64 8.15 -18.59 -2.08
CA ALA A 64 7.90 -19.61 -1.06
C ALA A 64 8.41 -19.20 0.34
N PRO A 65 9.63 -18.65 0.50
CA PRO A 65 10.11 -18.17 1.80
C PRO A 65 9.25 -17.02 2.33
N LEU A 66 8.91 -16.06 1.46
CA LEU A 66 8.08 -14.90 1.81
C LEU A 66 6.66 -15.29 2.24
N LYS A 67 6.08 -16.36 1.68
CA LYS A 67 4.77 -16.88 2.10
C LYS A 67 4.84 -17.52 3.49
N ILE A 68 5.93 -18.21 3.81
CA ILE A 68 6.17 -18.82 5.13
C ILE A 68 6.42 -17.73 6.18
N GLU A 69 7.17 -16.68 5.84
CA GLU A 69 7.34 -15.54 6.75
C GLU A 69 6.04 -14.75 6.95
N ALA A 70 5.26 -14.52 5.89
CA ALA A 70 3.96 -13.84 5.98
C ALA A 70 2.90 -14.66 6.75
N SER A 71 2.99 -16.00 6.74
CA SER A 71 2.13 -16.85 7.57
C SER A 71 2.56 -16.86 9.03
N LYS A 72 3.87 -16.79 9.31
CA LYS A 72 4.42 -16.60 10.68
C LYS A 72 4.14 -15.20 11.24
N LEU A 73 4.08 -14.16 10.39
CA LEU A 73 3.66 -12.80 10.76
C LEU A 73 2.15 -12.66 11.03
N SER A 74 1.38 -13.75 11.02
CA SER A 74 -0.08 -13.75 11.23
C SER A 74 -0.52 -13.18 12.58
N VAL A 75 0.40 -13.08 13.55
CA VAL A 75 0.18 -12.39 14.84
C VAL A 75 -0.02 -10.87 14.66
N ILE A 76 0.52 -10.28 13.59
CA ILE A 76 0.41 -8.84 13.27
C ILE A 76 -0.63 -8.58 12.16
N LYS A 77 -1.59 -9.50 11.94
CA LYS A 77 -2.69 -9.19 11.02
C LYS A 77 -3.67 -8.26 11.74
N SER A 78 -3.70 -7.00 11.30
CA SER A 78 -4.90 -6.19 11.47
C SER A 78 -6.07 -7.01 10.93
N ASN A 79 -7.10 -7.23 11.76
CA ASN A 79 -8.31 -7.97 11.38
C ASN A 79 -8.99 -7.43 10.10
N THR A 80 -8.58 -6.27 9.62
CA THR A 80 -9.01 -5.62 8.38
C THR A 80 -8.49 -6.25 7.09
N SER A 81 -7.35 -6.95 7.05
CA SER A 81 -6.93 -7.64 5.81
C SER A 81 -7.86 -8.80 5.42
N LYS A 82 -8.72 -9.26 6.33
CA LYS A 82 -9.72 -10.30 6.09
C LYS A 82 -10.91 -9.82 5.25
N THR A 83 -11.16 -8.50 5.12
CA THR A 83 -12.30 -8.01 4.33
C THR A 83 -12.06 -8.09 2.82
N SER A 84 -10.79 -8.16 2.38
CA SER A 84 -10.40 -8.35 0.98
C SER A 84 -9.69 -9.68 0.70
N ALA A 85 -9.25 -10.39 1.73
CA ALA A 85 -8.64 -11.71 1.59
C ALA A 85 -9.67 -12.74 1.11
N GLY A 86 -9.40 -13.36 -0.05
CA GLY A 86 -9.91 -14.70 -0.35
C GLY A 86 -10.61 -14.93 -1.67
N LYS A 87 -10.91 -13.92 -2.51
CA LYS A 87 -11.69 -14.18 -3.76
C LYS A 87 -11.21 -13.51 -5.05
N LEU A 88 -10.28 -12.56 -5.03
CA LEU A 88 -9.73 -11.96 -6.26
C LEU A 88 -8.24 -12.23 -6.38
N THR A 89 -7.82 -12.62 -7.59
CA THR A 89 -6.40 -12.68 -7.92
C THR A 89 -5.79 -11.28 -7.92
N ALA A 90 -4.47 -11.20 -7.75
CA ALA A 90 -3.75 -9.92 -7.85
C ALA A 90 -4.01 -9.22 -9.19
N ALA A 91 -4.04 -9.97 -10.29
CA ALA A 91 -4.34 -9.47 -11.63
C ALA A 91 -5.75 -8.85 -11.73
N LYS A 92 -6.78 -9.55 -11.23
CA LYS A 92 -8.16 -9.02 -11.21
C LYS A 92 -8.27 -7.76 -10.37
N THR A 93 -7.58 -7.73 -9.22
CA THR A 93 -7.53 -6.55 -8.36
C THR A 93 -6.86 -5.37 -9.06
N ALA A 94 -5.72 -5.58 -9.72
CA ALA A 94 -5.02 -4.55 -10.46
C ALA A 94 -5.89 -3.97 -11.58
N LYS A 95 -6.60 -4.83 -12.34
CA LYS A 95 -7.53 -4.39 -13.39
C LYS A 95 -8.59 -3.43 -12.85
N ILE A 96 -9.31 -3.82 -11.80
CA ILE A 96 -10.33 -2.98 -11.16
C ILE A 96 -9.75 -1.64 -10.68
N LEU A 97 -8.57 -1.67 -10.05
CA LEU A 97 -7.96 -0.47 -9.49
C LEU A 97 -7.43 0.49 -10.57
N ASN A 98 -6.93 -0.04 -11.68
CA ASN A 98 -6.38 0.78 -12.77
C ASN A 98 -7.46 1.56 -13.51
N GLU A 99 -8.67 1.02 -13.63
CA GLU A 99 -9.83 1.69 -14.23
C GLU A 99 -10.39 2.84 -13.36
N LEU A 100 -9.98 2.94 -12.10
CA LEU A 100 -10.47 3.97 -11.18
C LEU A 100 -9.59 5.24 -11.22
N PRO A 101 -10.17 6.43 -10.98
CA PRO A 101 -9.40 7.65 -10.75
C PRO A 101 -8.39 7.48 -9.61
N ARG A 102 -7.26 8.19 -9.69
CA ARG A 102 -6.16 8.07 -8.71
C ARG A 102 -6.65 8.19 -7.26
N ALA A 103 -7.50 9.18 -6.97
CA ALA A 103 -8.01 9.40 -5.61
C ALA A 103 -8.85 8.22 -5.09
N THR A 104 -9.75 7.68 -5.92
CA THR A 104 -10.54 6.48 -5.61
C THR A 104 -9.63 5.27 -5.41
N ARG A 105 -8.59 5.11 -6.23
CA ARG A 105 -7.60 4.03 -6.12
C ARG A 105 -6.80 4.09 -4.81
N CYS A 106 -6.37 5.29 -4.41
CA CYS A 106 -5.70 5.50 -3.13
C CYS A 106 -6.60 5.11 -1.96
N LEU A 107 -7.85 5.58 -1.97
CA LEU A 107 -8.82 5.19 -0.95
C LEU A 107 -9.07 3.68 -0.93
N ALA A 108 -9.30 3.07 -2.08
CA ALA A 108 -9.54 1.64 -2.19
C ALA A 108 -8.37 0.83 -1.59
N THR A 109 -7.14 1.25 -1.85
CA THR A 109 -5.94 0.63 -1.29
C THR A 109 -5.93 0.75 0.24
N GLN A 110 -6.16 1.95 0.76
CA GLN A 110 -6.22 2.19 2.22
C GLN A 110 -7.31 1.35 2.90
N LEU A 111 -8.50 1.25 2.30
CA LEU A 111 -9.59 0.45 2.85
C LEU A 111 -9.29 -1.05 2.81
N ARG A 112 -8.65 -1.54 1.73
CA ARG A 112 -8.32 -2.97 1.55
C ARG A 112 -7.19 -3.45 2.45
N THR A 113 -6.22 -2.59 2.74
CA THR A 113 -5.12 -2.89 3.66
C THR A 113 -5.48 -2.58 5.12
N GLY A 114 -6.57 -1.83 5.34
CA GLY A 114 -6.95 -1.35 6.67
C GLY A 114 -6.07 -0.20 7.17
N HIS A 115 -5.23 0.38 6.31
CA HIS A 115 -4.42 1.55 6.61
C HIS A 115 -5.18 2.82 6.22
N PHE A 116 -6.08 3.26 7.08
CA PHE A 116 -6.94 4.42 6.81
C PHE A 116 -6.67 5.56 7.82
N PRO A 117 -5.74 6.49 7.50
CA PRO A 117 -5.20 7.46 8.46
C PRO A 117 -6.22 8.42 9.08
N THR A 118 -7.37 8.59 8.45
CA THR A 118 -8.39 9.51 8.97
C THR A 118 -9.19 8.94 10.12
N THR A 119 -9.17 7.62 10.34
CA THR A 119 -9.83 6.99 11.50
C THR A 119 -9.05 7.19 12.78
N LYS A 120 -9.73 7.52 13.89
CA LYS A 120 -9.04 7.65 15.18
C LYS A 120 -8.47 6.33 15.67
N SER A 121 -9.15 5.20 15.44
CA SER A 121 -8.62 3.87 15.80
C SER A 121 -7.24 3.60 15.15
N TYR A 122 -7.06 3.98 13.89
CA TYR A 122 -5.76 3.89 13.21
C TYR A 122 -4.74 4.83 13.86
N ARG A 123 -5.07 6.11 14.05
CA ARG A 123 -4.15 7.10 14.65
C ARG A 123 -3.73 6.75 16.07
N TYR A 124 -4.65 6.24 16.88
CA TYR A 124 -4.41 5.78 18.24
C TYR A 124 -3.45 4.59 18.26
N ARG A 125 -3.60 3.63 17.34
CA ARG A 125 -2.66 2.49 17.19
C ARG A 125 -1.21 2.96 16.98
N PHE A 126 -1.02 4.08 16.30
CA PHE A 126 0.29 4.72 16.09
C PHE A 126 0.63 5.80 17.12
N LYS A 127 -0.12 5.89 18.23
CA LYS A 127 0.09 6.84 19.33
C LYS A 127 0.09 8.31 18.90
N LEU A 128 -0.65 8.65 17.83
CA LEU A 128 -0.76 10.03 17.32
C LEU A 128 -1.87 10.83 18.01
N ILE A 129 -2.70 10.17 18.82
CA ILE A 129 -3.81 10.75 19.60
C ILE A 129 -4.04 9.86 20.83
N ASP A 130 -4.68 10.41 21.86
CA ASP A 130 -4.87 9.72 23.16
C ASP A 130 -6.10 8.82 23.22
N SER A 131 -7.01 8.93 22.26
CA SER A 131 -8.26 8.17 22.28
C SER A 131 -8.73 7.72 20.90
N PRO A 132 -9.07 6.43 20.72
CA PRO A 132 -9.64 5.91 19.48
C PRO A 132 -11.13 6.23 19.33
N LYS A 133 -11.78 6.82 20.35
CA LYS A 133 -13.24 6.94 20.42
C LYS A 133 -13.79 8.02 19.48
N CYS A 134 -14.89 7.69 18.80
CA CYS A 134 -15.68 8.64 18.05
C CYS A 134 -16.35 9.64 19.01
N ARG A 135 -16.24 10.94 18.72
CA ARG A 135 -16.84 12.01 19.54
C ARG A 135 -18.37 11.92 19.64
N THR A 136 -19.03 11.39 18.60
CA THR A 136 -20.51 11.32 18.54
C THR A 136 -21.07 10.01 19.10
N CYS A 137 -20.31 8.92 19.03
CA CYS A 137 -20.83 7.58 19.33
C CYS A 137 -20.21 6.94 20.58
N GLY A 138 -19.08 7.44 21.08
CA GLY A 138 -18.40 6.86 22.25
C GLY A 138 -17.69 5.51 22.01
N ILE A 139 -17.87 4.89 20.84
CA ILE A 139 -17.18 3.66 20.43
C ILE A 139 -15.99 3.94 19.52
N ASP A 140 -15.14 2.94 19.29
CA ASP A 140 -13.93 3.07 18.47
C ASP A 140 -14.25 3.52 17.04
N ASP A 141 -13.62 4.61 16.61
CA ASP A 141 -13.78 5.17 15.27
C ASP A 141 -12.97 4.34 14.26
N SER A 142 -13.55 3.23 13.82
CA SER A 142 -13.05 2.35 12.77
C SER A 142 -13.71 2.61 11.41
N ILE A 143 -13.17 2.01 10.34
CA ILE A 143 -13.79 2.05 9.00
C ILE A 143 -15.22 1.49 9.07
N SER A 144 -15.40 0.32 9.70
CA SER A 144 -16.72 -0.31 9.87
C SER A 144 -17.67 0.57 10.67
N HIS A 145 -17.19 1.19 11.76
CA HIS A 145 -17.98 2.15 12.51
C HIS A 145 -18.46 3.30 11.61
N ARG A 146 -17.56 3.95 10.85
CA ARG A 146 -17.92 5.06 9.98
C ARG A 146 -18.97 4.66 8.94
N VAL A 147 -18.74 3.56 8.23
CA VAL A 147 -19.61 3.10 7.13
C VAL A 147 -20.96 2.63 7.66
N PHE A 148 -21.01 1.83 8.73
CA PHE A 148 -22.23 1.10 9.12
C PHE A 148 -22.96 1.66 10.34
N ILE A 149 -22.28 2.33 11.27
CA ILE A 149 -22.84 2.66 12.60
C ILE A 149 -22.89 4.16 12.88
N CYS A 150 -21.86 4.91 12.52
CA CYS A 150 -21.60 6.27 13.00
C CYS A 150 -22.77 7.23 12.76
N ARG A 151 -23.34 7.81 13.84
CA ARG A 151 -24.49 8.72 13.78
C ARG A 151 -24.22 10.00 12.99
N ARG A 152 -22.96 10.45 12.98
CA ARG A 152 -22.53 11.62 12.20
C ARG A 152 -22.74 11.45 10.69
N HIS A 153 -22.77 10.20 10.20
CA HIS A 153 -22.74 9.88 8.77
C HIS A 153 -24.04 9.25 8.27
N ILE A 154 -25.18 9.45 8.94
CA ILE A 154 -26.46 8.80 8.58
C ILE A 154 -26.86 9.15 7.14
N MET A 155 -26.89 10.43 6.77
CA MET A 155 -27.31 10.86 5.44
C MET A 155 -26.37 10.32 4.35
N ALA A 156 -25.05 10.42 4.56
CA ALA A 156 -24.07 9.86 3.64
C ALA A 156 -24.21 8.33 3.51
N ARG A 157 -24.50 7.62 4.61
CA ARG A 157 -24.73 6.17 4.61
C ARG A 157 -26.00 5.80 3.84
N ILE A 158 -27.08 6.57 3.95
CA ILE A 158 -28.32 6.33 3.18
C ILE A 158 -28.02 6.45 1.68
N THR A 159 -27.33 7.50 1.26
CA THR A 159 -26.92 7.70 -0.14
C THR A 159 -26.01 6.57 -0.63
N LEU A 160 -25.02 6.18 0.18
CA LEU A 160 -24.15 5.05 -0.12
C LEU A 160 -24.97 3.77 -0.29
N ARG A 161 -25.88 3.47 0.64
CA ARG A 161 -26.73 2.27 0.59
C ARG A 161 -27.58 2.23 -0.67
N ARG A 162 -28.22 3.34 -1.04
CA ARG A 162 -29.00 3.44 -2.30
C ARG A 162 -28.14 3.14 -3.53
N LYS A 163 -26.93 3.71 -3.61
CA LYS A 163 -26.00 3.46 -4.73
C LYS A 163 -25.57 2.00 -4.80
N ILE A 164 -25.25 1.38 -3.66
CA ILE A 164 -24.81 -0.02 -3.57
C ILE A 164 -25.94 -0.99 -3.91
N THR A 165 -27.16 -0.73 -3.45
CA THR A 165 -28.34 -1.54 -3.82
C THR A 165 -28.64 -1.44 -5.31
N LYS A 166 -28.51 -0.24 -5.92
CA LYS A 166 -28.74 -0.05 -7.36
C LYS A 166 -27.82 -0.89 -8.24
N ILE A 167 -26.57 -1.13 -7.80
CA ILE A 167 -25.59 -1.97 -8.53
C ILE A 167 -25.64 -3.45 -8.11
N ASN A 168 -26.66 -3.85 -7.35
CA ASN A 168 -26.88 -5.23 -6.87
C ASN A 168 -25.67 -5.83 -6.11
N VAL A 169 -24.99 -5.02 -5.30
CA VAL A 169 -23.88 -5.47 -4.45
C VAL A 169 -24.37 -5.55 -3.00
N ARG A 170 -24.03 -6.63 -2.29
CA ARG A 170 -24.33 -6.78 -0.86
C ARG A 170 -23.68 -5.63 -0.07
N PHE A 171 -24.45 -5.02 0.84
CA PHE A 171 -24.02 -3.85 1.63
C PHE A 171 -23.06 -4.23 2.76
N GLU A 172 -21.88 -4.69 2.38
CA GLU A 172 -20.79 -5.11 3.26
C GLU A 172 -19.45 -4.68 2.66
N LEU A 173 -18.46 -4.42 3.51
CA LEU A 173 -17.16 -3.94 3.06
C LEU A 173 -16.52 -4.87 2.03
N GLY A 174 -16.54 -6.18 2.27
CA GLY A 174 -15.87 -7.12 1.37
C GLY A 174 -16.38 -7.08 -0.08
N PRO A 175 -17.68 -7.32 -0.32
CA PRO A 175 -18.30 -7.18 -1.64
C PRO A 175 -18.06 -5.80 -2.27
N MET A 176 -18.22 -4.72 -1.50
CA MET A 176 -18.03 -3.35 -1.99
C MET A 176 -16.59 -3.08 -2.42
N LEU A 177 -15.58 -3.60 -1.72
CA LEU A 177 -14.17 -3.42 -2.05
C LEU A 177 -13.71 -4.20 -3.29
N ARG A 178 -14.56 -5.08 -3.84
CA ARG A 178 -14.30 -5.91 -5.02
C ARG A 178 -15.00 -5.42 -6.29
N ASN A 179 -15.76 -4.33 -6.23
CA ASN A 179 -16.49 -3.80 -7.36
C ASN A 179 -16.10 -2.33 -7.61
N ALA A 180 -15.80 -1.96 -8.87
CA ALA A 180 -15.32 -0.63 -9.22
C ALA A 180 -16.35 0.47 -8.91
N GLN A 181 -17.63 0.26 -9.24
CA GLN A 181 -18.70 1.22 -8.97
C GLN A 181 -18.95 1.38 -7.47
N ALA A 182 -18.88 0.27 -6.71
CA ALA A 182 -18.98 0.33 -5.26
C ALA A 182 -17.80 1.08 -4.61
N LEU A 183 -16.58 0.92 -5.14
CA LEU A 183 -15.41 1.69 -4.72
C LEU A 183 -15.58 3.19 -5.00
N GLN A 184 -16.16 3.55 -6.14
CA GLN A 184 -16.48 4.94 -6.45
C GLN A 184 -17.53 5.52 -5.48
N ALA A 185 -18.58 4.77 -5.16
CA ALA A 185 -19.58 5.18 -4.16
C ALA A 185 -18.97 5.33 -2.75
N LEU A 186 -18.05 4.45 -2.37
CA LEU A 186 -17.28 4.57 -1.12
C LEU A 186 -16.39 5.82 -1.11
N TYR A 187 -15.79 6.16 -2.25
CA TYR A 187 -15.02 7.41 -2.35
C TYR A 187 -15.88 8.64 -2.12
N GLU A 188 -17.05 8.71 -2.72
CA GLU A 188 -17.98 9.82 -2.50
C GLU A 188 -18.47 9.89 -1.05
N PHE A 189 -18.68 8.74 -0.39
CA PHE A 189 -19.01 8.68 1.03
C PHE A 189 -17.90 9.29 1.90
N PHE A 190 -16.64 8.97 1.62
CA PHE A 190 -15.50 9.44 2.42
C PHE A 190 -14.97 10.82 2.02
N LYS A 191 -15.13 11.26 0.77
CA LYS A 191 -14.57 12.52 0.25
C LYS A 191 -14.83 13.73 1.16
N PRO A 192 -16.06 14.00 1.65
CA PRO A 192 -16.31 15.12 2.57
C PRO A 192 -15.66 14.96 3.94
N GLN A 193 -15.37 13.72 4.35
CA GLN A 193 -14.76 13.37 5.63
C GLN A 193 -13.23 13.49 5.59
N LEU A 194 -12.64 13.43 4.39
CA LEU A 194 -11.20 13.60 4.18
C LEU A 194 -10.82 15.09 4.24
N THR A 195 -11.64 15.97 3.65
CA THR A 195 -11.40 17.42 3.61
C THR A 195 -11.59 18.11 4.97
N THR A 196 -12.48 17.58 5.81
CA THR A 196 -12.69 18.12 7.17
C THR A 196 -11.49 17.92 8.10
N HIS A 197 -10.58 16.99 7.80
CA HIS A 197 -9.40 16.74 8.64
C HIS A 197 -8.27 17.77 8.46
N GLN A 198 -8.22 18.49 7.32
CA GLN A 198 -7.23 19.57 7.14
C GLN A 198 -7.51 20.76 8.07
N ARG A 199 -8.76 21.00 8.47
CA ARG A 199 -9.13 22.14 9.33
C ARG A 199 -8.83 21.97 10.82
N TYR A 200 -8.45 20.78 11.27
CA TYR A 200 -8.09 20.52 12.69
C TYR A 200 -6.57 20.38 12.91
N SER A 201 -5.76 20.84 11.94
CA SER A 201 -4.30 20.91 12.08
C SER A 201 -3.80 22.34 12.33
N GLY A 202 -4.72 23.30 12.56
CA GLY A 202 -4.41 24.68 12.93
C GLY A 202 -5.18 25.05 14.20
N GLY A 203 -4.44 25.45 15.25
CA GLY A 203 -4.94 25.82 16.59
C GLY A 203 -4.75 24.70 17.62
N SER A 204 -4.00 24.86 18.72
CA SER A 204 -3.51 26.08 19.36
C SER A 204 -2.34 25.75 20.30
N ALA A 205 -1.54 26.80 20.54
CA ALA A 205 -0.34 26.97 21.38
C ALA A 205 0.99 26.53 20.77
#